data_AF-A0A223HGF4-F1
#
_entry.id   AF-A0A223HGF4-F1
#
_cell.length_a   1.000
_cell.length_b   1.000
_cell.length_c   1.000
_cell.angle_alpha   90.00
_cell.angle_beta   90.00
_cell.angle_gamma   90.00
#
_symmetry.space_group_name_H-M   'P 1'
#
loop_
_entity.id
_entity.type
_entity.pdbx_description
1 polymer ?
#
loop_
_entity_poly.entity_id
_entity_poly.type
_entity_poly.pdbx_seq_one_letter_code
_entity_poly.pdbx_strand_id
1 'polypeptide(L)'
;AVKSDSGLLTTIAFGLNGEVNYALEGSIFVSGSAIQWLRDGLRMINSAPESENYANRIESSEGVYVVPAFVGLGTPYWDPSARGAIFGITRGTEKEHFVRATLESLCYQTRDVIEAMEKDSDIKVENLRVDGGAVKNNFLMQFQADIENIEVERPVIQETTALGAAYLAGLAVGYRESKD
;
A
#
# COMPACT_ATOMS: atom_id res chain seq x y z
N ALA A 1 -12.16 -4.59 -22.10
CA ALA A 1 -11.35 -3.84 -21.12
C ALA A 1 -12.23 -2.78 -20.49
N VAL A 2 -12.31 -2.72 -19.16
CA VAL A 2 -13.12 -1.73 -18.44
C VAL A 2 -12.30 -0.44 -18.36
N LYS A 3 -12.85 0.69 -18.84
CA LYS A 3 -12.19 2.00 -18.73
C LYS A 3 -12.52 2.59 -17.35
N SER A 4 -11.49 3.08 -16.67
CA SER A 4 -11.64 3.79 -15.39
C SER A 4 -12.07 5.24 -15.61
N ASP A 5 -12.99 5.71 -14.76
CA ASP A 5 -13.33 7.14 -14.64
C ASP A 5 -12.76 7.77 -13.36
N SER A 6 -12.22 6.95 -12.44
CA SER A 6 -11.66 7.36 -11.15
C SER A 6 -10.12 7.39 -11.10
N GLY A 7 -9.43 7.22 -12.24
CA GLY A 7 -7.96 7.29 -12.32
C GLY A 7 -7.24 5.97 -12.04
N LEU A 8 -7.90 4.83 -12.20
CA LEU A 8 -7.28 3.51 -12.22
C LEU A 8 -6.73 3.18 -13.61
N LEU A 9 -5.79 2.25 -13.64
CA LEU A 9 -5.23 1.68 -14.86
C LEU A 9 -5.97 0.39 -15.23
N THR A 10 -6.32 0.25 -16.49
CA THR A 10 -6.76 -1.03 -17.04
C THR A 10 -5.54 -1.79 -17.55
N THR A 11 -5.27 -2.96 -16.96
CA THR A 11 -4.08 -3.75 -17.30
C THR A 11 -4.40 -5.21 -17.57
N ILE A 12 -3.45 -5.95 -18.12
CA ILE A 12 -3.53 -7.41 -18.26
C ILE A 12 -3.02 -8.00 -16.95
N ALA A 13 -3.84 -8.82 -16.30
CA ALA A 13 -3.46 -9.53 -15.08
C ALA A 13 -2.58 -10.74 -15.41
N PHE A 14 -3.11 -11.68 -16.20
CA PHE A 14 -2.37 -12.86 -16.67
C PHE A 14 -3.07 -13.51 -17.87
N GLY A 15 -2.32 -14.30 -18.63
CA GLY A 15 -2.85 -15.15 -19.69
C GLY A 15 -2.61 -16.63 -19.36
N LEU A 16 -3.65 -17.47 -19.45
CA LEU A 16 -3.51 -18.91 -19.29
C LEU A 16 -4.51 -19.64 -20.19
N ASN A 17 -4.12 -20.77 -20.79
CA ASN A 17 -4.97 -21.61 -21.65
C ASN A 17 -5.61 -20.85 -22.83
N GLY A 18 -4.92 -19.85 -23.38
CA GLY A 18 -5.42 -19.03 -24.49
C GLY A 18 -6.41 -17.93 -24.07
N GLU A 19 -6.72 -17.80 -22.78
CA GLU A 19 -7.58 -16.75 -22.23
C GLU A 19 -6.75 -15.65 -21.56
N VAL A 20 -7.14 -14.39 -21.77
CA VAL A 20 -6.51 -13.21 -21.16
C VAL A 20 -7.43 -12.66 -20.07
N ASN A 21 -6.90 -12.57 -18.86
CA ASN A 21 -7.57 -11.97 -17.72
C ASN A 21 -7.04 -10.55 -17.51
N TYR A 22 -7.93 -9.61 -17.25
CA TYR A 22 -7.63 -8.19 -17.05
C TYR A 22 -7.81 -7.80 -15.58
N ALA A 23 -7.19 -6.70 -15.18
CA ALA A 23 -7.34 -6.10 -13.85
C ALA A 23 -7.54 -4.57 -13.95
N LEU A 24 -8.17 -4.02 -12.91
CA LEU A 24 -8.05 -2.60 -12.57
C LEU A 24 -6.94 -2.46 -11.53
N GLU A 25 -6.05 -1.50 -11.74
CA GLU A 25 -4.89 -1.27 -10.90
C GLU A 25 -4.85 0.19 -10.42
N GLY A 26 -4.61 0.38 -9.12
CA GLY A 26 -4.24 1.67 -8.57
C GLY A 26 -2.77 1.67 -8.17
N SER A 27 -2.02 2.69 -8.59
CA SER A 27 -0.57 2.73 -8.42
C SER A 27 -0.18 3.81 -7.41
N ILE A 28 0.42 3.40 -6.29
CA ILE A 28 1.02 4.28 -5.28
C ILE A 28 2.53 4.23 -5.44
N PHE A 29 3.16 5.34 -5.87
CA PHE A 29 4.60 5.33 -6.19
C PHE A 29 5.51 5.25 -4.96
N VAL A 30 5.06 5.81 -3.84
CA VAL A 30 5.86 5.90 -2.62
C VAL A 30 5.08 5.29 -1.46
N SER A 31 5.44 4.05 -1.13
CA SER A 31 4.95 3.32 0.04
C SER A 31 6.12 2.91 0.92
N GLY A 32 6.67 1.70 0.77
CA GLY A 32 7.83 1.24 1.55
C GLY A 32 9.07 2.13 1.44
N SER A 33 9.23 2.86 0.33
CA SER A 33 10.29 3.86 0.14
C SER A 33 10.16 5.08 1.08
N ALA A 34 8.97 5.40 1.60
CA ALA A 34 8.81 6.42 2.64
C ALA A 34 9.47 5.98 3.97
N ILE A 35 9.31 4.71 4.34
CA ILE A 35 9.97 4.14 5.53
C ILE A 35 11.49 4.08 5.31
N GLN A 36 11.94 3.73 4.10
CA GLN A 36 13.35 3.81 3.74
C GLN A 36 13.89 5.24 3.82
N TRP A 37 13.11 6.24 3.41
CA TRP A 37 13.49 7.64 3.53
C TRP A 37 13.61 8.09 5.00
N LEU A 38 12.74 7.63 5.90
CA LEU A 38 12.91 7.85 7.34
C LEU A 38 14.23 7.26 7.86
N ARG A 39 14.64 6.11 7.34
CA ARG A 39 15.87 5.40 7.74
C ARG A 39 17.14 6.03 7.16
N ASP A 40 17.18 6.20 5.86
CA ASP A 40 18.41 6.54 5.12
C ASP A 40 18.54 8.05 4.91
N GLY A 41 17.43 8.70 4.57
CA GLY A 41 17.36 10.12 4.26
C GLY A 41 17.37 10.98 5.51
N LEU A 42 16.31 10.88 6.31
CA LEU A 42 16.18 11.66 7.54
C LEU A 42 16.93 11.06 8.73
N ARG A 43 17.30 9.77 8.65
CA ARG A 43 17.97 9.04 9.73
C ARG A 43 17.24 9.14 11.06
N MET A 44 15.91 9.17 11.00
CA MET A 44 15.05 9.12 12.17
C MET A 44 15.08 7.71 12.76
N ILE A 45 15.06 6.67 11.94
CA ILE A 45 15.08 5.27 12.43
C ILE A 45 16.33 4.55 11.94
N ASN A 46 16.86 3.61 12.71
CA ASN A 46 18.05 2.85 12.31
C ASN A 46 17.69 1.67 11.39
N SER A 47 16.47 1.17 11.51
CA SER A 47 15.96 0.07 10.69
C SER A 47 14.46 0.24 10.44
N ALA A 48 13.95 -0.33 9.34
CA ALA A 48 12.52 -0.24 9.02
C ALA A 48 11.61 -0.82 10.13
N PRO A 49 11.94 -1.94 10.81
CA PRO A 49 11.12 -2.45 11.93
C PRO A 49 11.01 -1.51 13.12
N GLU A 50 11.96 -0.59 13.34
CA GLU A 50 11.83 0.40 14.42
C GLU A 50 10.63 1.33 14.20
N SER A 51 10.15 1.50 12.97
CA SER A 51 8.98 2.35 12.68
C SER A 51 7.72 1.93 13.46
N GLU A 52 7.47 0.62 13.61
CA GLU A 52 6.36 0.09 14.42
C GLU A 52 6.52 0.47 15.89
N ASN A 53 7.73 0.33 16.44
CA ASN A 53 8.00 0.66 17.83
C ASN A 53 7.78 2.15 18.13
N TYR A 54 8.18 3.05 17.23
CA TYR A 54 7.95 4.49 17.41
C TYR A 54 6.48 4.85 17.27
N ALA A 55 5.76 4.26 16.31
CA ALA A 55 4.34 4.54 16.10
C ALA A 55 3.47 4.12 17.29
N ASN A 56 3.84 3.04 17.97
CA ASN A 56 3.14 2.51 19.15
C ASN A 56 3.49 3.24 20.47
N ARG A 57 4.42 4.19 20.48
CA ARG A 57 4.76 4.97 21.70
C ARG A 57 3.79 6.12 21.97
N ILE A 58 3.02 6.50 20.96
CA ILE A 58 2.05 7.58 21.00
C ILE A 58 0.71 7.05 20.49
N GLU A 59 -0.38 7.70 20.89
CA GLU A 59 -1.73 7.25 20.53
C GLU A 59 -2.22 7.86 19.21
N SER A 60 -1.61 8.97 18.77
CA SER A 60 -2.10 9.82 17.68
C SER A 60 -0.94 10.58 17.05
N SER A 61 -1.04 10.91 15.75
CA SER A 61 -0.10 11.81 15.06
C SER A 61 -0.29 13.28 15.43
N GLU A 62 -1.28 13.61 16.27
CA GLU A 62 -1.58 14.96 16.79
C GLU A 62 -1.73 16.00 15.67
N GLY A 63 -2.37 15.60 14.57
CA GLY A 63 -2.61 16.46 13.40
C GLY A 63 -1.43 16.58 12.45
N VAL A 64 -0.31 15.87 12.69
CA VAL A 64 0.80 15.78 11.73
C VAL A 64 0.40 14.89 10.56
N TYR A 65 0.44 15.44 9.35
CA TYR A 65 0.22 14.70 8.11
C TYR A 65 1.47 14.70 7.26
N VAL A 66 1.81 13.53 6.72
CA VAL A 66 2.87 13.37 5.71
C VAL A 66 2.20 13.03 4.39
N VAL A 67 2.57 13.74 3.33
CA VAL A 67 2.22 13.38 1.95
C VAL A 67 3.52 12.97 1.27
N PRO A 68 3.82 11.66 1.12
CA PRO A 68 5.13 11.19 0.68
C PRO A 68 5.29 11.22 -0.85
N ALA A 69 4.87 12.30 -1.52
CA ALA A 69 4.89 12.45 -2.97
C ALA A 69 6.29 12.74 -3.55
N PHE A 70 7.35 12.02 -3.15
CA PHE A 70 8.74 12.34 -3.52
C PHE A 70 8.99 12.37 -5.04
N VAL A 71 8.20 11.58 -5.78
CA VAL A 71 8.26 11.46 -7.24
C VAL A 71 6.90 11.75 -7.90
N GLY A 72 6.07 12.57 -7.26
CA GLY A 72 4.69 12.81 -7.66
C GLY A 72 3.69 11.90 -6.95
N LEU A 73 2.41 12.12 -7.26
CA LEU A 73 1.29 11.30 -6.79
C LEU A 73 0.76 10.42 -7.92
N GLY A 74 0.49 9.16 -7.61
CA GLY A 74 -0.17 8.21 -8.50
C GLY A 74 -1.69 8.29 -8.38
N THR A 75 -2.36 7.13 -8.45
CA THR A 75 -3.82 7.03 -8.32
C THR A 75 -4.31 7.64 -6.99
N PRO A 76 -5.46 8.36 -6.97
CA PRO A 76 -6.28 8.80 -8.11
C PRO A 76 -5.81 10.14 -8.73
N TYR A 77 -4.78 10.77 -8.16
CA TYR A 77 -4.40 12.16 -8.43
C TYR A 77 -3.66 12.38 -9.75
N TRP A 78 -2.71 11.50 -10.10
CA TRP A 78 -1.84 11.60 -11.27
C TRP A 78 -1.16 12.98 -11.43
N ASP A 79 -0.60 13.49 -10.34
CA ASP A 79 0.14 14.75 -10.34
C ASP A 79 1.66 14.49 -10.30
N PRO A 80 2.37 14.57 -11.44
CA PRO A 80 3.82 14.40 -11.49
C PRO A 80 4.58 15.61 -10.91
N SER A 81 3.91 16.74 -10.69
CA SER A 81 4.50 17.96 -10.12
C SER A 81 4.41 17.99 -8.59
N ALA A 82 3.51 17.22 -7.99
CA ALA A 82 3.40 17.07 -6.54
C ALA A 82 4.72 16.62 -5.91
N ARG A 83 5.04 17.16 -4.73
CA ARG A 83 6.26 16.83 -3.98
C ARG A 83 5.94 16.51 -2.53
N GLY A 84 6.88 15.80 -1.89
CA GLY A 84 6.77 15.44 -0.49
C GLY A 84 6.52 16.64 0.41
N ALA A 85 5.50 16.56 1.26
CA ALA A 85 5.11 17.65 2.16
C ALA A 85 4.72 17.11 3.54
N ILE A 86 4.90 17.94 4.56
CA ILE A 86 4.51 17.65 5.94
C ILE A 86 3.75 18.85 6.49
N PHE A 87 2.58 18.59 7.08
CA PHE A 87 1.67 19.61 7.61
C PHE A 87 1.34 19.33 9.08
N GLY A 88 0.82 20.34 9.79
CA GLY A 88 0.30 20.18 11.15
C GLY A 88 1.34 20.13 12.27
N ILE A 89 2.59 20.53 11.99
CA ILE A 89 3.65 20.55 13.01
C ILE A 89 3.36 21.64 14.05
N THR A 90 3.44 21.27 15.33
CA THR A 90 3.40 22.18 16.47
C THR A 90 4.71 22.12 17.25
N ARG A 91 4.85 22.95 18.29
CA ARG A 91 6.01 22.91 19.19
C ARG A 91 6.13 21.57 19.95
N GLY A 92 5.01 20.86 20.15
CA GLY A 92 4.98 19.57 20.83
C GLY A 92 5.27 18.38 19.91
N THR A 93 5.45 18.60 18.61
CA THR A 93 5.69 17.51 17.66
C THR A 93 7.06 16.87 17.90
N GLU A 94 7.02 15.61 18.31
CA GLU A 94 8.17 14.74 18.47
C GLU A 94 8.41 13.82 17.27
N LYS A 95 9.55 13.13 17.28
CA LYS A 95 9.96 12.16 16.25
C LYS A 95 8.92 11.07 16.04
N GLU A 96 8.31 10.58 17.12
CA GLU A 96 7.27 9.57 17.13
C GLU A 96 6.10 9.97 16.22
N HIS A 97 5.68 11.25 16.25
CA HIS A 97 4.60 11.77 15.42
C HIS A 97 4.96 11.75 13.93
N PHE A 98 6.21 12.11 13.57
CA PHE A 98 6.68 12.03 12.19
C PHE A 98 6.69 10.60 11.66
N VAL A 99 7.20 9.65 12.47
CA VAL A 99 7.25 8.24 12.08
C VAL A 99 5.84 7.68 11.94
N ARG A 100 4.96 7.94 12.89
CA ARG A 100 3.56 7.51 12.86
C ARG A 100 2.81 8.11 11.67
N ALA A 101 2.88 9.42 11.47
CA ALA A 101 2.23 10.10 10.35
C ALA A 101 2.73 9.59 8.98
N THR A 102 4.00 9.19 8.89
CA THR A 102 4.52 8.55 7.68
C THR A 102 3.87 7.18 7.45
N LEU A 103 3.71 6.34 8.48
CA LEU A 103 3.00 5.06 8.35
C LEU A 103 1.51 5.27 8.01
N GLU A 104 0.83 6.19 8.70
CA GLU A 104 -0.57 6.52 8.43
C GLU A 104 -0.77 7.01 6.99
N SER A 105 0.20 7.75 6.43
CA SER A 105 0.17 8.21 5.03
C SER A 105 0.17 7.11 3.97
N LEU A 106 0.72 5.93 4.29
CA LEU A 106 0.62 4.77 3.40
C LEU A 106 -0.83 4.30 3.36
N CYS A 107 -1.49 4.22 4.52
CA CYS A 107 -2.87 3.77 4.60
C CYS A 107 -3.84 4.77 3.97
N TYR A 108 -3.64 6.07 4.15
CA TYR A 108 -4.45 7.09 3.47
C TYR A 108 -4.36 6.98 1.94
N GLN A 109 -3.17 6.74 1.39
CA GLN A 109 -3.04 6.53 -0.06
C GLN A 109 -3.70 5.22 -0.53
N THR A 110 -3.61 4.15 0.25
CA THR A 110 -4.33 2.89 -0.04
C THR A 110 -5.84 3.14 -0.06
N ARG A 111 -6.34 3.93 0.89
CA ARG A 111 -7.75 4.30 0.97
C ARG A 111 -8.23 5.03 -0.26
N ASP A 112 -7.47 6.03 -0.72
CA ASP A 112 -7.81 6.77 -1.93
C ASP A 112 -7.91 5.85 -3.16
N VAL A 113 -7.08 4.81 -3.22
CA VAL A 113 -7.14 3.77 -4.26
C VAL A 113 -8.36 2.87 -4.11
N ILE A 114 -8.67 2.39 -2.90
CA ILE A 114 -9.84 1.57 -2.63
C ILE A 114 -11.12 2.34 -2.99
N GLU A 115 -11.25 3.59 -2.56
CA GLU A 115 -12.40 4.44 -2.89
C GLU A 115 -12.54 4.64 -4.41
N ALA A 116 -11.42 4.72 -5.16
CA ALA A 116 -11.46 4.77 -6.62
C ALA A 116 -11.91 3.43 -7.24
N MET A 117 -11.48 2.29 -6.68
CA MET A 117 -11.90 0.95 -7.11
C MET A 117 -13.38 0.70 -6.87
N GLU A 118 -13.91 1.07 -5.71
CA GLU A 118 -15.33 0.94 -5.40
C GLU A 118 -16.18 1.79 -6.35
N LYS A 119 -15.75 3.02 -6.65
CA LYS A 119 -16.45 3.91 -7.59
C LYS A 119 -16.51 3.36 -9.01
N ASP A 120 -15.42 2.79 -9.50
CA ASP A 120 -15.36 2.26 -10.87
C ASP A 120 -16.01 0.88 -11.04
N SER A 121 -16.04 0.08 -9.97
CA SER A 121 -16.60 -1.28 -10.02
C SER A 121 -18.05 -1.38 -9.56
N ASP A 122 -18.54 -0.39 -8.81
CA ASP A 122 -19.81 -0.45 -8.05
C ASP A 122 -19.88 -1.66 -7.09
N ILE A 123 -18.71 -2.15 -6.67
CA ILE A 123 -18.54 -3.26 -5.73
C ILE A 123 -17.88 -2.70 -4.48
N LYS A 124 -18.51 -2.95 -3.33
CA LYS A 124 -17.92 -2.63 -2.03
C LYS A 124 -16.82 -3.64 -1.69
N VAL A 125 -15.66 -3.15 -1.26
CA VAL A 125 -14.58 -4.00 -0.75
C VAL A 125 -14.92 -4.42 0.67
N GLU A 126 -15.00 -5.73 0.91
CA GLU A 126 -15.28 -6.28 2.24
C GLU A 126 -14.02 -6.70 2.99
N ASN A 127 -13.02 -7.21 2.24
CA ASN A 127 -11.74 -7.69 2.78
C ASN A 127 -10.59 -7.22 1.89
N LEU A 128 -9.44 -6.94 2.50
CA LEU A 128 -8.20 -6.55 1.83
C LEU A 128 -7.10 -7.58 2.09
N ARG A 129 -6.71 -8.30 1.04
CA ARG A 129 -5.53 -9.18 1.08
C ARG A 129 -4.27 -8.37 0.81
N VAL A 130 -3.27 -8.55 1.66
CA VAL A 130 -2.05 -7.73 1.63
C VAL A 130 -0.79 -8.59 1.56
N ASP A 131 0.25 -8.09 0.90
CA ASP A 131 1.55 -8.74 0.85
C ASP A 131 2.72 -7.74 0.75
N GLY A 132 3.95 -8.25 0.72
CA GLY A 132 5.15 -7.44 0.60
C GLY A 132 5.77 -7.01 1.94
N GLY A 133 6.92 -6.33 1.87
CA GLY A 133 7.76 -6.10 3.05
C GLY A 133 7.12 -5.26 4.17
N ALA A 134 6.26 -4.30 3.81
CA ALA A 134 5.63 -3.38 4.77
C ALA A 134 4.56 -4.06 5.63
N VAL A 135 3.94 -5.15 5.17
CA VAL A 135 2.87 -5.85 5.88
C VAL A 135 3.34 -6.53 7.16
N LYS A 136 4.66 -6.64 7.37
CA LYS A 136 5.25 -7.10 8.63
C LYS A 136 4.97 -6.14 9.79
N ASN A 137 4.67 -4.87 9.50
CA ASN A 137 4.37 -3.86 10.50
C ASN A 137 2.93 -4.00 11.00
N ASN A 138 2.73 -4.43 12.25
CA ASN A 138 1.38 -4.70 12.77
C ASN A 138 0.57 -3.43 13.02
N PHE A 139 1.22 -2.34 13.40
CA PHE A 139 0.55 -1.04 13.53
C PHE A 139 -0.05 -0.62 12.19
N LEU A 140 0.72 -0.75 11.09
CA LEU A 140 0.26 -0.41 9.75
C LEU A 140 -0.97 -1.23 9.34
N MET A 141 -0.94 -2.55 9.60
CA MET A 141 -2.06 -3.44 9.24
C MET A 141 -3.32 -3.14 10.06
N GLN A 142 -3.16 -2.91 11.36
CA GLN A 142 -4.31 -2.55 12.21
C GLN A 142 -4.88 -1.20 11.79
N PHE A 143 -4.03 -0.20 11.58
CA PHE A 143 -4.47 1.13 11.16
C PHE A 143 -5.17 1.09 9.80
N GLN A 144 -4.67 0.30 8.84
CA GLN A 144 -5.35 0.09 7.56
C GLN A 144 -6.75 -0.52 7.75
N ALA A 145 -6.88 -1.56 8.59
CA ALA A 145 -8.17 -2.16 8.90
C ALA A 145 -9.13 -1.15 9.54
N ASP A 146 -8.63 -0.32 10.45
CA ASP A 146 -9.42 0.67 11.18
C ASP A 146 -9.94 1.79 10.26
N ILE A 147 -9.10 2.34 9.36
CA ILE A 147 -9.51 3.47 8.51
C ILE A 147 -10.46 3.08 7.38
N GLU A 148 -10.39 1.83 6.93
CA GLU A 148 -11.27 1.26 5.91
C GLU A 148 -12.51 0.62 6.52
N ASN A 149 -12.43 0.21 7.80
CA ASN A 149 -13.42 -0.60 8.48
C ASN A 149 -13.70 -1.92 7.71
N ILE A 150 -12.62 -2.63 7.36
CA ILE A 150 -12.63 -3.94 6.66
C ILE A 150 -11.62 -4.90 7.27
N GLU A 151 -11.74 -6.19 6.98
CA GLU A 151 -10.75 -7.19 7.40
C GLU A 151 -9.48 -7.09 6.53
N VAL A 152 -8.31 -7.01 7.16
CA VAL A 152 -7.00 -7.06 6.47
C VAL A 152 -6.39 -8.45 6.65
N GLU A 153 -6.36 -9.22 5.56
CA GLU A 153 -5.88 -10.60 5.51
C GLU A 153 -4.40 -10.65 5.13
N ARG A 154 -3.53 -10.98 6.11
CA ARG A 154 -2.10 -11.18 5.88
C ARG A 154 -1.80 -12.68 5.66
N PRO A 155 -1.28 -13.10 4.48
CA PRO A 155 -1.00 -14.49 4.18
C PRO A 155 0.21 -15.00 4.98
N VAL A 156 0.27 -16.32 5.18
CA VAL A 156 1.42 -17.00 5.79
C VAL A 156 2.68 -16.82 4.93
N ILE A 157 2.53 -16.89 3.60
CA ILE A 157 3.59 -16.64 2.63
C ILE A 157 3.47 -15.18 2.18
N GLN A 158 4.41 -14.34 2.62
CA GLN A 158 4.40 -12.90 2.34
C GLN A 158 5.01 -12.54 0.97
N GLU A 159 5.83 -13.43 0.41
CA GLU A 159 6.45 -13.26 -0.92
C GLU A 159 5.54 -13.84 -2.02
N THR A 160 4.30 -13.35 -2.09
CA THR A 160 3.26 -13.79 -3.03
C THR A 160 3.66 -13.56 -4.49
N THR A 161 4.50 -12.56 -4.75
CA THR A 161 5.05 -12.27 -6.08
C THR A 161 5.85 -13.47 -6.62
N ALA A 162 6.79 -13.98 -5.83
CA ALA A 162 7.58 -15.15 -6.21
C ALA A 162 6.72 -16.41 -6.31
N LEU A 163 5.73 -16.53 -5.41
CA LEU A 163 4.78 -17.64 -5.42
C LEU A 163 3.92 -17.68 -6.69
N GLY A 164 3.39 -16.54 -7.14
CA GLY A 164 2.60 -16.43 -8.36
C GLY A 164 3.38 -16.84 -9.61
N ALA A 165 4.65 -16.41 -9.72
CA ALA A 165 5.55 -16.83 -10.79
C ALA A 165 5.79 -18.34 -10.78
N ALA A 166 6.02 -18.92 -9.60
CA ALA A 166 6.20 -20.36 -9.44
C ALA A 166 4.93 -21.15 -9.80
N TYR A 167 3.74 -20.64 -9.47
CA TYR A 167 2.47 -21.27 -9.83
C TYR A 167 2.24 -21.28 -11.35
N LEU A 168 2.46 -20.15 -12.03
CA LEU A 168 2.33 -20.09 -13.48
C LEU A 168 3.31 -21.04 -14.19
N ALA A 169 4.57 -21.07 -13.75
CA ALA A 169 5.56 -22.01 -14.27
C ALA A 169 5.16 -23.47 -14.00
N GLY A 170 4.72 -23.75 -12.76
CA GLY A 170 4.30 -25.09 -12.34
C GLY A 170 3.10 -25.63 -13.12
N LEU A 171 2.15 -24.77 -13.45
CA LEU A 171 1.01 -25.11 -14.32
C LEU A 171 1.48 -25.43 -15.74
N ALA A 172 2.40 -24.64 -16.30
CA ALA A 172 2.90 -24.82 -17.66
C ALA A 172 3.65 -26.15 -17.84
N VAL A 173 4.36 -26.63 -16.81
CA VAL A 173 5.12 -27.90 -16.86
C VAL A 173 4.35 -29.10 -16.28
N GLY A 174 3.08 -28.93 -15.88
CA GLY A 174 2.28 -30.00 -15.27
C GLY A 174 2.76 -30.43 -13.89
N TYR A 175 3.55 -29.60 -13.19
CA TYR A 175 3.92 -29.81 -11.79
C TYR A 175 2.72 -29.55 -10.86
N ARG A 176 1.82 -28.63 -11.26
CA ARG A 176 0.50 -28.45 -10.66
C ARG A 176 -0.57 -28.86 -11.67
N GLU A 177 -1.59 -29.56 -11.19
CA GLU A 177 -2.72 -30.00 -12.01
C GLU A 177 -3.73 -28.87 -12.28
N SER A 178 -3.89 -27.92 -11.34
CA SER A 178 -4.90 -26.88 -11.43
C SER A 178 -4.50 -25.57 -10.74
N LYS A 179 -5.23 -24.49 -11.06
CA LYS A 179 -5.07 -23.15 -10.46
C LYS A 179 -5.45 -23.12 -8.97
N ASP A 180 -6.30 -24.05 -8.55
CA ASP A 180 -6.75 -24.22 -7.16
C ASP A 180 -5.68 -24.98 -6.35
#